data_AF-A0A3B8VD32-F1
#
_entry.id   AF-A0A3B8VD32-F1
#
_cell.length_a   1.000
_cell.length_b   1.000
_cell.length_c   1.000
_cell.angle_alpha   90.00
_cell.angle_beta   90.00
_cell.angle_gamma   90.00
#
_symmetry.space_group_name_H-M   'P 1'
#
loop_
_entity.id
_entity.type
_entity.pdbx_description
1 polymer ?
#
loop_
_entity_poly.entity_id
_entity_poly.type
_entity_poly.pdbx_seq_one_letter_code
_entity_poly.pdbx_strand_id
1 'polypeptide(L)'
;MNPNYPRIVAYVTASFTLGMMVYIFTNLFYPFLLRPDWIGTLVLVVYGLIYFSLSLSIARRYIRKTNSNFSFPYILIPFFVVPTAVFAHFHEKFSMPSESITFYLTITVGATLGAYYGIKAGLKQRDKLIEQIRERREAAEKTF
;
A
#
# COMPACT_ATOMS: atom_id res chain seq x y z
N MET A 1 -17.64 -18.17 -5.27
CA MET A 1 -17.75 -16.80 -4.74
C MET A 1 -17.46 -15.85 -5.89
N ASN A 2 -18.46 -15.17 -6.46
CA ASN A 2 -18.24 -14.34 -7.65
C ASN A 2 -17.33 -13.15 -7.30
N PRO A 3 -16.26 -12.88 -8.08
CA PRO A 3 -15.41 -11.73 -7.86
C PRO A 3 -16.25 -10.45 -7.90
N ASN A 4 -16.10 -9.59 -6.90
CA ASN A 4 -16.75 -8.28 -6.91
C ASN A 4 -15.93 -7.34 -7.82
N TYR A 5 -16.07 -7.52 -9.13
CA TYR A 5 -15.33 -6.79 -10.16
C TYR A 5 -15.37 -5.26 -9.99
N PRO A 6 -16.52 -4.62 -9.66
CA PRO A 6 -16.56 -3.17 -9.44
C PRO A 6 -15.60 -2.69 -8.34
N ARG A 7 -15.50 -3.44 -7.23
CA ARG A 7 -14.59 -3.09 -6.14
C ARG A 7 -13.13 -3.28 -6.55
N ILE A 8 -12.82 -4.39 -7.22
CA ILE A 8 -11.47 -4.69 -7.72
C ILE A 8 -10.98 -3.55 -8.61
N VAL A 9 -11.77 -3.14 -9.60
CA VAL A 9 -11.44 -2.04 -10.51
C VAL A 9 -11.23 -0.74 -9.73
N ALA A 10 -12.13 -0.40 -8.80
CA ALA A 10 -11.98 0.81 -7.98
C ALA A 10 -10.67 0.84 -7.18
N TYR A 11 -10.26 -0.31 -6.60
CA TYR A 11 -8.99 -0.39 -5.87
C TYR A 11 -7.78 -0.34 -6.79
N VAL A 12 -7.83 -0.95 -7.97
CA VAL A 12 -6.75 -0.88 -8.96
C VAL A 12 -6.56 0.57 -9.42
N THR A 13 -7.65 1.24 -9.82
CA THR A 13 -7.59 2.65 -10.25
C THR A 13 -7.12 3.55 -9.13
N ALA A 14 -7.63 3.38 -7.90
CA ALA A 14 -7.18 4.17 -6.76
C ALA A 14 -5.69 3.96 -6.44
N SER A 15 -5.21 2.71 -6.48
CA SER A 15 -3.79 2.41 -6.28
C SER A 15 -2.90 3.05 -7.35
N PHE A 16 -3.33 3.02 -8.61
CA PHE A 16 -2.64 3.69 -9.72
C PHE A 16 -2.59 5.21 -9.54
N THR A 17 -3.73 5.84 -9.26
CA THR A 17 -3.81 7.28 -9.01
C THR A 17 -2.96 7.69 -7.81
N LEU A 18 -2.97 6.91 -6.72
CA LEU A 18 -2.14 7.17 -5.54
C LEU A 18 -0.65 7.06 -5.86
N GLY A 19 -0.22 6.05 -6.63
CA GLY A 19 1.17 5.94 -7.08
C GLY A 19 1.62 7.19 -7.85
N MET A 20 0.80 7.65 -8.79
CA MET A 20 1.05 8.88 -9.55
C MET A 20 1.08 10.13 -8.67
N MET A 21 0.14 10.26 -7.74
CA MET A 21 0.12 11.38 -6.80
C MET A 21 1.39 11.42 -5.95
N VAL A 22 1.82 10.26 -5.41
CA VAL A 22 3.06 10.19 -4.64
C VAL A 22 4.24 10.66 -5.47
N TYR A 23 4.39 10.19 -6.71
CA TYR A 23 5.44 10.68 -7.60
C TYR A 23 5.41 12.20 -7.76
N ILE A 24 4.26 12.78 -8.11
CA ILE A 24 4.12 14.23 -8.33
C ILE A 24 4.45 15.04 -7.07
N PHE A 25 3.98 14.62 -5.91
CA PHE A 25 4.23 15.35 -4.65
C PHE A 25 5.64 15.17 -4.11
N THR A 26 6.30 14.08 -4.48
CA THR A 26 7.63 13.75 -3.96
C THR A 26 8.76 14.05 -4.95
N ASN A 27 8.47 14.41 -6.20
CA ASN A 27 9.49 14.71 -7.22
C ASN A 27 10.53 15.74 -6.75
N LEU A 28 10.12 16.75 -5.96
CA LEU A 28 10.99 17.76 -5.36
C LEU A 28 12.09 17.18 -4.46
N PHE A 29 11.90 15.97 -3.94
CA PHE A 29 12.84 15.31 -3.04
C PHE A 29 13.83 14.36 -3.74
N TYR A 30 13.66 14.09 -5.04
CA TYR A 30 14.56 13.20 -5.78
C TYR A 30 16.03 13.64 -5.82
N PRO A 31 16.37 14.93 -5.93
CA PRO A 31 17.76 15.36 -5.86
C PRO A 31 18.46 14.97 -4.55
N PHE A 32 17.70 14.80 -3.45
CA PHE A 32 18.25 14.36 -2.17
C PHE A 32 18.47 12.85 -2.11
N LEU A 33 17.75 12.04 -2.91
CA LEU A 33 17.98 10.60 -3.00
C LEU A 33 19.37 10.26 -3.56
N LEU A 34 19.94 11.17 -4.37
CA LEU A 34 21.25 11.02 -5.02
C LEU A 34 22.41 11.40 -4.10
N ARG A 35 22.13 11.88 -2.87
CA ARG A 35 23.18 12.26 -1.94
C ARG A 35 23.68 11.03 -1.18
N PRO A 36 24.99 10.75 -1.14
CA PRO A 36 25.56 9.60 -0.42
C PRO A 36 25.64 9.82 1.10
N ASP A 37 25.06 10.90 1.63
CA ASP A 37 25.08 11.25 3.03
C ASP A 37 23.87 10.67 3.79
N TRP A 38 23.85 10.92 5.10
CA TRP A 38 22.75 10.51 5.97
C TRP A 38 21.40 11.11 5.54
N ILE A 39 21.41 12.26 4.84
CA ILE A 39 20.20 12.92 4.33
C ILE A 39 19.58 12.06 3.23
N GLY A 40 20.36 11.58 2.26
CA GLY A 40 19.84 10.69 1.22
C GLY A 40 19.26 9.40 1.80
N THR A 41 19.92 8.84 2.82
CA THR A 41 19.40 7.67 3.54
C THR A 41 18.07 7.97 4.24
N LEU A 42 17.96 9.11 4.91
CA LEU A 42 16.71 9.52 5.57
C LEU A 42 15.58 9.69 4.56
N VAL A 43 15.86 10.32 3.42
CA VAL A 43 14.86 10.50 2.35
C VAL A 43 14.41 9.14 1.82
N LEU A 44 15.31 8.20 1.54
CA LEU A 44 14.99 6.81 1.16
C LEU A 44 14.06 6.14 2.18
N VAL A 45 14.38 6.25 3.48
CA VAL A 45 13.55 5.70 4.55
C VAL A 45 12.16 6.34 4.56
N VAL A 46 12.06 7.66 4.40
CA VAL A 46 10.77 8.37 4.32
C VAL A 46 9.95 7.87 3.13
N TYR A 47 10.55 7.68 1.96
CA TYR A 47 9.86 7.06 0.82
C TYR A 47 9.36 5.66 1.15
N GLY A 48 10.21 4.80 1.71
CA GLY A 48 9.83 3.46 2.17
C GLY A 48 8.63 3.50 3.12
N LEU A 49 8.62 4.44 4.07
CA LEU A 49 7.54 4.64 5.03
C LEU A 49 6.24 5.17 4.40
N ILE A 50 6.33 6.05 3.39
CA ILE A 50 5.16 6.53 2.64
C ILE A 50 4.48 5.34 1.95
N TYR A 51 5.26 4.53 1.23
CA TYR A 51 4.73 3.36 0.53
C TYR A 51 4.23 2.27 1.48
N PHE A 52 4.91 2.10 2.62
CA PHE A 52 4.42 1.27 3.72
C PHE A 52 3.05 1.73 4.21
N SER A 53 2.91 3.01 4.56
CA SER A 53 1.68 3.58 5.12
C SER A 53 0.50 3.49 4.15
N LEU A 54 0.74 3.80 2.87
CA LEU A 54 -0.28 3.71 1.82
C LEU A 54 -0.73 2.27 1.60
N SER A 55 0.22 1.36 1.40
CA SER A 55 -0.09 -0.06 1.19
C SER A 55 -0.81 -0.67 2.40
N LEU A 56 -0.38 -0.33 3.62
CA LEU A 56 -1.05 -0.73 4.86
C LEU A 56 -2.49 -0.26 4.91
N SER A 57 -2.74 1.01 4.58
CA SER A 57 -4.08 1.59 4.62
C SER A 57 -5.02 0.96 3.60
N ILE A 58 -4.54 0.76 2.36
CA ILE A 58 -5.31 0.14 1.27
C ILE A 58 -5.60 -1.33 1.60
N ALA A 59 -4.59 -2.10 1.99
CA ALA A 59 -4.71 -3.51 2.31
C ALA A 59 -5.69 -3.74 3.48
N ARG A 60 -5.54 -2.97 4.57
CA ARG A 60 -6.45 -3.00 5.72
C ARG A 60 -7.89 -2.71 5.33
N ARG A 61 -8.09 -1.66 4.50
CA ARG A 61 -9.44 -1.26 4.04
C ARG A 61 -10.06 -2.31 3.13
N TYR A 62 -9.27 -2.91 2.23
CA TYR A 62 -9.73 -3.95 1.31
C TYR A 62 -10.22 -5.18 2.08
N ILE A 63 -9.40 -5.69 3.01
CA ILE A 63 -9.73 -6.88 3.83
C ILE A 63 -10.94 -6.64 4.71
N ARG A 64 -11.07 -5.45 5.31
CA ARG A 64 -12.23 -5.14 6.16
C ARG A 64 -13.55 -5.14 5.37
N LYS A 65 -13.51 -4.70 4.11
CA LYS A 65 -14.71 -4.52 3.27
C LYS A 65 -15.06 -5.73 2.41
N THR A 66 -14.15 -6.69 2.26
CA THR A 66 -14.34 -7.82 1.34
C THR A 66 -14.03 -9.13 2.04
N ASN A 67 -14.91 -10.13 1.92
CA ASN A 67 -14.63 -11.52 2.32
C ASN A 67 -13.67 -12.25 1.35
N SER A 68 -12.92 -11.49 0.54
CA SER A 68 -12.09 -12.01 -0.55
C SER A 68 -10.72 -12.46 -0.06
N ASN A 69 -10.10 -13.28 -0.89
CA ASN A 69 -8.80 -13.92 -0.73
C ASN A 69 -7.73 -12.98 -0.15
N PHE A 70 -7.01 -13.49 0.85
CA PHE A 70 -5.93 -12.82 1.57
C PHE A 70 -4.87 -12.21 0.63
N SER A 71 -4.70 -12.78 -0.56
CA SER A 71 -3.61 -12.42 -1.49
C SER A 71 -3.87 -11.18 -2.34
N PHE A 72 -5.11 -10.69 -2.46
CA PHE A 72 -5.43 -9.61 -3.41
C PHE A 72 -4.69 -8.28 -3.12
N PRO A 73 -4.48 -7.84 -1.87
CA PRO A 73 -3.71 -6.62 -1.60
C PRO A 73 -2.27 -6.67 -2.11
N TYR A 74 -1.64 -7.86 -2.22
CA TYR A 74 -0.33 -7.97 -2.86
C TYR A 74 -0.38 -7.71 -4.36
N ILE A 75 -1.49 -8.04 -5.02
CA ILE A 75 -1.71 -7.76 -6.44
C ILE A 75 -1.81 -6.24 -6.68
N LEU A 76 -2.23 -5.46 -5.68
CA LEU A 76 -2.31 -4.00 -5.79
C LEU A 76 -0.93 -3.32 -5.73
N ILE A 77 0.11 -4.03 -5.28
CA ILE A 77 1.46 -3.48 -5.15
C ILE A 77 2.01 -2.95 -6.48
N PRO A 78 2.08 -3.75 -7.56
CA PRO A 78 2.60 -3.26 -8.84
C PRO A 78 1.83 -2.05 -9.35
N PHE A 79 0.51 -1.96 -9.11
CA PHE A 79 -0.28 -0.82 -9.59
C PHE A 79 0.09 0.51 -8.93
N PHE A 80 0.69 0.53 -7.74
CA PHE A 80 1.18 1.77 -7.15
C PHE A 80 2.71 1.95 -7.37
N VAL A 81 3.52 0.86 -7.34
CA VAL A 81 4.98 0.93 -7.52
C VAL A 81 5.32 1.32 -8.95
N VAL A 82 4.76 0.60 -9.91
CA VAL A 82 5.17 0.65 -11.31
C VAL A 82 5.00 2.05 -11.90
N PRO A 83 3.87 2.76 -11.71
CA PRO A 83 3.75 4.12 -12.21
C PRO A 83 4.84 5.02 -11.65
N THR A 84 5.10 4.96 -10.34
CA THR A 84 6.17 5.77 -9.74
C THR A 84 7.54 5.41 -10.32
N ALA A 85 7.87 4.11 -10.39
CA ALA A 85 9.16 3.64 -10.88
C ALA A 85 9.38 4.00 -12.36
N VAL A 86 8.34 3.85 -13.18
CA VAL A 86 8.36 4.21 -14.61
C VAL A 86 8.58 5.71 -14.76
N PHE A 87 7.81 6.55 -14.06
CA PHE A 87 7.96 7.99 -14.17
C PHE A 87 9.32 8.47 -13.66
N ALA A 88 9.80 7.94 -12.54
CA ALA A 88 11.13 8.19 -12.02
C ALA A 88 12.22 7.79 -13.02
N HIS A 89 12.10 6.63 -13.65
CA HIS A 89 13.07 6.16 -14.64
C HIS A 89 13.20 7.10 -15.84
N PHE A 90 12.09 7.69 -16.30
CA PHE A 90 12.08 8.56 -17.48
C PHE A 90 12.41 10.03 -17.20
N HIS A 91 12.16 10.53 -15.99
CA HIS A 91 12.27 11.96 -15.68
C HIS A 91 13.43 12.29 -14.72
N GLU A 92 13.87 11.33 -13.91
CA GLU A 92 14.87 11.56 -12.88
C GLU A 92 16.25 11.12 -13.35
N LYS A 93 17.24 11.99 -13.12
CA LYS A 93 18.63 11.73 -13.50
C LYS A 93 19.34 11.01 -12.36
N PHE A 94 19.16 9.70 -12.27
CA PHE A 94 20.00 8.87 -11.42
C PHE A 94 21.44 8.89 -11.93
N SER A 95 22.41 9.15 -11.03
CA SER A 95 23.82 9.25 -11.39
C SER A 95 24.42 7.87 -11.62
N MET A 96 23.92 6.86 -10.93
CA MET A 96 24.32 5.47 -11.09
C MET A 96 23.10 4.54 -11.17
N PRO A 97 23.19 3.43 -11.93
CA PRO A 97 22.13 2.41 -11.96
C PRO A 97 21.77 1.88 -10.56
N SER A 98 22.75 1.75 -9.67
CA SER A 98 22.58 1.30 -8.29
C SER A 98 21.59 2.17 -7.50
N GLU A 99 21.60 3.50 -7.67
CA GLU A 99 20.71 4.42 -6.96
C GLU A 99 19.25 4.16 -7.32
N SER A 100 18.96 4.02 -8.61
CA SER A 100 17.61 3.70 -9.10
C SER A 100 17.13 2.34 -8.58
N ILE A 101 18.00 1.33 -8.57
CA ILE A 101 17.69 -0.01 -8.05
C ILE A 101 17.40 0.05 -6.55
N THR A 102 18.22 0.75 -5.77
CA THR A 102 18.01 0.93 -4.33
C THR A 102 16.69 1.63 -4.05
N PHE A 103 16.36 2.67 -4.82
CA PHE A 103 15.08 3.36 -4.70
C PHE A 103 13.89 2.43 -4.99
N TYR A 104 13.91 1.72 -6.12
CA TYR A 104 12.83 0.80 -6.51
C TYR A 104 12.66 -0.35 -5.52
N LEU A 105 13.76 -0.89 -5.00
CA LEU A 105 13.72 -1.89 -3.94
C LEU A 105 13.11 -1.31 -2.67
N THR A 106 13.49 -0.10 -2.27
CA THR A 106 13.00 0.54 -1.05
C THR A 106 11.49 0.75 -1.08
N ILE A 107 10.96 1.30 -2.16
CA ILE A 107 9.51 1.51 -2.31
C ILE A 107 8.74 0.18 -2.40
N THR A 108 9.34 -0.84 -3.05
CA THR A 108 8.73 -2.18 -3.17
C THR A 108 8.70 -2.90 -1.83
N VAL A 109 9.81 -2.88 -1.07
CA VAL A 109 9.90 -3.47 0.26
C VAL A 109 8.94 -2.77 1.22
N GLY A 110 8.94 -1.43 1.23
CA GLY A 110 8.04 -0.63 2.07
C GLY A 110 6.59 -1.03 1.88
N ALA A 111 6.13 -1.12 0.63
CA ALA A 111 4.76 -1.50 0.39
C ALA A 111 4.44 -2.98 0.55
N THR A 112 5.40 -3.87 0.32
CA THR A 112 5.20 -5.31 0.60
C THR A 112 4.99 -5.51 2.09
N LEU A 113 5.81 -4.86 2.92
CA LEU A 113 5.63 -4.84 4.37
C LEU A 113 4.29 -4.17 4.75
N GLY A 114 3.96 -3.05 4.12
CA GLY A 114 2.69 -2.36 4.32
C GLY A 114 1.50 -3.28 4.07
N ALA A 115 1.50 -4.00 2.95
CA ALA A 115 0.46 -4.96 2.59
C ALA A 115 0.36 -6.08 3.63
N TYR A 116 1.50 -6.67 4.02
CA TYR A 116 1.57 -7.73 5.02
C TYR A 116 0.93 -7.32 6.36
N TYR A 117 1.34 -6.17 6.92
CA TYR A 117 0.79 -5.68 8.18
C TYR A 117 -0.65 -5.18 8.03
N GLY A 118 -0.99 -4.57 6.89
CA GLY A 118 -2.33 -4.11 6.58
C GLY A 118 -3.34 -5.25 6.50
N ILE A 119 -2.96 -6.38 5.90
CA ILE A 119 -3.81 -7.57 5.85
C ILE A 119 -4.04 -8.11 7.26
N LYS A 120 -2.99 -8.31 8.07
CA LYS A 120 -3.12 -8.79 9.45
C LYS A 120 -4.01 -7.89 10.29
N ALA A 121 -3.81 -6.57 10.20
CA ALA A 121 -4.61 -5.59 10.92
C ALA A 121 -6.08 -5.60 10.45
N GLY A 122 -6.32 -5.75 9.15
CA GLY A 122 -7.65 -5.83 8.56
C GLY A 122 -8.43 -7.06 9.02
N LEU A 123 -7.77 -8.23 9.06
CA LEU A 123 -8.37 -9.47 9.56
C LEU A 123 -8.77 -9.34 11.03
N LYS A 124 -7.84 -8.91 11.90
CA LYS A 124 -8.10 -8.71 13.33
C LYS A 124 -9.29 -7.80 13.59
N GLN A 125 -9.47 -6.74 12.78
CA GLN A 125 -10.62 -5.85 12.89
C GLN A 125 -11.92 -6.47 12.38
N ARG A 126 -11.85 -7.24 11.30
CA ARG A 126 -13.01 -7.95 10.75
C ARG A 126 -13.53 -9.00 11.72
N ASP A 127 -12.64 -9.78 12.31
CA ASP A 127 -12.99 -10.86 13.24
C ASP A 127 -13.66 -10.28 14.50
N LYS A 128 -13.11 -9.20 15.06
CA LYS A 128 -13.76 -8.44 16.15
C LYS A 128 -15.14 -7.93 15.79
N LEU A 129 -15.33 -7.44 14.56
CA LEU A 129 -16.63 -6.95 14.12
C LEU A 129 -17.66 -8.08 14.01
N ILE A 130 -17.25 -9.24 13.50
CA ILE A 130 -18.10 -10.43 13.39
C ILE A 130 -18.51 -10.92 14.78
N GLU A 131 -17.57 -10.97 15.72
CA GLU A 131 -17.81 -11.34 17.11
C GLU A 131 -18.84 -10.41 17.78
N GLN A 132 -18.65 -9.09 17.65
CA GLN A 132 -19.61 -8.10 18.18
C GLN A 132 -21.01 -8.22 17.56
N ILE A 133 -21.11 -8.53 16.26
CA ILE A 133 -22.40 -8.74 15.59
C ILE A 133 -23.08 -9.99 16.13
N ARG A 134 -22.32 -11.06 16.38
CA ARG A 134 -22.82 -12.32 16.93
C ARG A 134 -23.35 -12.12 18.35
N GLU A 135 -22.57 -11.50 19.24
CA GLU A 135 -22.98 -11.21 20.62
C GLU A 135 -24.28 -10.39 20.67
N ARG A 136 -24.41 -9.38 19.80
CA ARG A 136 -25.62 -8.55 19.71
C ARG A 136 -26.84 -9.34 19.25
N ARG A 137 -26.69 -10.28 18.32
CA ARG A 137 -27.79 -11.15 17.86
C ARG A 137 -28.24 -12.10 18.96
N GLU A 138 -27.30 -12.75 19.64
CA GLU A 138 -27.60 -13.67 20.76
C GLU A 138 -28.27 -12.93 21.93
N ALA A 139 -27.88 -11.68 22.21
CA ALA A 139 -28.56 -10.85 23.20
C ALA A 139 -29.99 -10.46 22.78
N ALA A 140 -30.20 -10.11 21.51
CA ALA A 140 -31.51 -9.77 20.99
C ALA A 140 -32.48 -10.97 21.05
N GLU A 141 -32.02 -12.17 20.66
CA GLU A 141 -32.82 -13.40 20.70
C GLU A 141 -33.23 -13.81 22.13
N LYS A 142 -32.42 -13.49 23.16
CA LYS A 142 -32.77 -13.76 24.57
C LYS A 142 -33.77 -12.77 25.17
N THR A 143 -34.07 -11.67 24.47
CA THR A 143 -34.95 -10.61 24.97
C THR A 143 -36.39 -10.74 24.42
N PHE A 144 -36.63 -11.67 23.50
CA PHE A 144 -37.94 -12.06 22.96
C PHE A 144 -38.32 -13.46 23.43
#